data_AF-A0AA39TDQ9-F1
#
_entry.id   AF-A0AA39TDQ9-F1
#
_cell.length_a   1.000
_cell.length_b   1.000
_cell.length_c   1.000
_cell.angle_alpha   90.00
_cell.angle_beta   90.00
_cell.angle_gamma   90.00
#
_symmetry.space_group_name_H-M   'P 1'
#
loop_
_entity.id
_entity.type
_entity.pdbx_description
1 polymer ?
#
loop_
_entity_poly.entity_id
_entity_poly.type
_entity_poly.pdbx_seq_one_letter_code
_entity_poly.pdbx_strand_id
1 'polypeptide(L)'
;MSQDTTCSECQFKAIYPYSPSVNPIELLRSGCSTYDVSHVSIVNDIVHLMHELRHIEPLFIKIRDRHDRILKDIACSKSLLAPIRRLPRETLLQIFGHLSTQSAGICQGPWVLGHVCSTWRKISRSCPSL
;
A
#
# COMPACT_ATOMS: atom_id res chain seq x y z
N MET A 1 7.56 1.39 -32.59
CA MET A 1 6.51 0.49 -32.07
C MET A 1 6.39 0.75 -30.57
N SER A 2 5.67 1.81 -30.20
CA SER A 2 5.45 2.15 -28.78
C SER A 2 4.16 1.47 -28.35
N GLN A 3 4.27 0.51 -27.44
CA GLN A 3 3.13 -0.19 -26.87
C GLN A 3 2.50 0.68 -25.78
N ASP A 4 1.30 1.19 -26.06
CA ASP A 4 0.41 1.75 -25.04
C ASP A 4 0.04 0.65 -24.06
N THR A 5 0.67 0.67 -22.89
CA THR A 5 0.31 -0.17 -21.74
C THR A 5 -0.85 0.46 -20.99
N THR A 6 -2.02 0.49 -21.63
CA THR A 6 -3.27 0.83 -20.93
C THR A 6 -3.70 -0.37 -20.09
N CYS A 7 -3.62 -0.23 -18.76
CA CYS A 7 -4.19 -1.17 -17.80
C CYS A 7 -5.72 -1.23 -18.01
N SER A 8 -6.25 -2.37 -18.42
CA SER A 8 -7.69 -2.57 -18.72
C SER A 8 -8.61 -2.41 -17.50
N GLU A 9 -8.07 -2.53 -16.29
CA GLU A 9 -8.78 -2.31 -15.01
C GLU A 9 -8.71 -0.84 -14.53
N CYS A 10 -7.80 -0.06 -15.09
CA CYS A 10 -7.54 1.31 -14.66
C CYS A 10 -8.27 2.24 -15.64
N GLN A 11 -9.43 2.78 -15.25
CA GLN A 11 -10.18 3.76 -16.06
C GLN A 11 -9.44 5.11 -16.26
N PHE A 12 -8.19 5.21 -15.83
CA PHE A 12 -7.31 6.33 -16.13
C PHE A 12 -6.89 6.29 -17.60
N LYS A 13 -7.77 6.72 -18.49
CA LYS A 13 -7.33 7.34 -19.74
C LYS A 13 -6.58 8.61 -19.32
N ALA A 14 -5.29 8.63 -19.61
CA ALA A 14 -4.34 9.63 -19.13
C ALA A 14 -4.93 11.05 -19.22
N ILE A 15 -4.87 11.76 -18.09
CA ILE A 15 -5.35 13.13 -17.87
C ILE A 15 -5.19 13.94 -19.15
N TYR A 16 -6.31 14.32 -19.77
CA TYR A 16 -6.27 15.15 -20.96
C TYR A 16 -5.61 16.48 -20.60
N PRO A 17 -4.67 16.98 -21.43
CA PRO A 17 -4.08 18.29 -21.18
C PRO A 17 -5.20 19.34 -21.19
N TYR A 18 -5.23 20.17 -20.15
CA TYR A 18 -6.19 21.27 -20.06
C TYR A 18 -6.04 22.18 -21.28
N SER A 19 -7.10 22.30 -22.07
CA SER A 19 -7.21 23.27 -23.16
C SER A 19 -8.16 24.37 -22.69
N PRO A 20 -7.66 25.58 -22.38
CA PRO A 20 -8.53 26.67 -21.93
C PRO A 20 -9.57 27.00 -23.00
N SER A 21 -10.79 27.28 -22.57
CA SER A 21 -11.89 27.69 -23.45
C SER A 21 -11.65 29.06 -24.10
N VAL A 22 -10.73 29.86 -23.54
CA VAL A 22 -10.39 31.21 -23.98
C VAL A 22 -8.87 31.39 -24.04
N ASN A 23 -8.36 31.98 -25.13
CA ASN A 23 -6.96 32.39 -25.24
C ASN A 23 -6.82 33.86 -24.79
N PRO A 24 -6.31 34.14 -23.57
CA PRO A 24 -6.23 35.51 -23.04
C PRO A 24 -5.27 36.39 -23.85
N ILE A 25 -4.24 35.81 -24.47
CA ILE A 25 -3.27 36.56 -25.28
C ILE A 25 -3.90 37.06 -26.58
N GLU A 26 -4.76 36.26 -27.18
CA GLU A 26 -5.50 36.63 -28.38
C GLU A 26 -6.54 37.72 -28.10
N LEU A 27 -7.23 37.63 -26.96
CA LEU A 27 -8.16 38.67 -26.49
C LEU A 27 -7.47 40.00 -26.19
N LEU A 28 -6.29 39.98 -25.54
CA LEU A 28 -5.52 41.20 -25.29
C LEU A 28 -5.05 41.87 -26.59
N ARG A 29 -4.74 41.07 -27.63
CA ARG A 29 -4.33 41.58 -28.94
C ARG A 29 -5.49 42.11 -29.79
N SER A 30 -6.71 41.63 -29.58
CA SER A 30 -7.89 42.07 -30.35
C SER A 30 -8.46 43.40 -29.87
N GLY A 31 -8.10 43.87 -28.67
CA GLY A 31 -8.61 45.11 -28.09
C GLY A 31 -10.09 45.04 -27.65
N CYS A 32 -10.70 43.86 -27.70
CA CYS A 32 -12.07 43.64 -27.27
C CYS A 32 -12.15 43.56 -25.73
N SER A 33 -12.91 44.47 -25.10
CA SER A 33 -13.27 44.36 -23.69
C SER A 33 -14.52 43.48 -23.52
N THR A 34 -14.35 42.17 -23.67
CA THR A 34 -15.41 41.17 -23.37
C THR A 34 -15.23 40.66 -21.94
N TYR A 35 -15.35 41.58 -20.98
CA TYR A 35 -15.15 41.29 -19.55
C TYR A 35 -16.01 40.12 -19.05
N ASP A 36 -17.30 40.10 -19.43
CA ASP A 36 -18.23 39.09 -18.91
C ASP A 36 -18.10 37.72 -19.58
N VAL A 37 -17.86 37.67 -20.90
CA VAL A 37 -17.79 36.40 -21.65
C VAL A 37 -16.50 35.64 -21.33
N SER A 38 -15.37 36.36 -21.23
CA SER A 38 -14.08 35.72 -20.89
C SER A 38 -14.04 35.21 -19.45
N HIS A 39 -14.62 35.97 -18.51
CA HIS A 39 -14.67 35.59 -17.11
C HIS A 39 -15.57 34.38 -16.86
N VAL A 40 -16.77 34.32 -17.47
CA VAL A 40 -17.69 33.18 -17.32
C VAL A 40 -17.09 31.89 -17.89
N SER A 41 -16.42 31.96 -19.05
CA SER A 41 -15.72 30.80 -19.63
C SER A 41 -14.61 30.25 -18.73
N ILE A 42 -13.77 31.12 -18.16
CA ILE A 42 -12.70 30.71 -17.23
C ILE A 42 -13.29 30.13 -15.93
N VAL A 43 -14.36 30.73 -15.40
CA VAL A 43 -15.04 30.20 -14.20
C VAL A 43 -15.63 28.82 -14.47
N ASN A 44 -16.22 28.59 -15.64
CA ASN A 44 -16.73 27.27 -16.03
C ASN A 44 -15.61 26.22 -16.15
N ASP A 45 -14.46 26.61 -16.70
CA ASP A 45 -13.29 25.74 -16.79
C ASP A 45 -12.80 25.31 -15.39
N ILE A 46 -12.79 26.23 -14.41
CA ILE A 46 -12.45 25.92 -13.01
C ILE A 46 -13.47 24.96 -12.41
N VAL A 47 -14.77 25.19 -12.60
CA VAL A 47 -15.83 24.32 -12.09
C VAL A 47 -15.71 22.91 -12.67
N HIS A 48 -15.40 22.80 -13.96
CA HIS A 48 -15.16 21.51 -14.62
C HIS A 48 -13.98 20.77 -14.00
N LEU A 49 -12.83 21.43 -13.84
CA LEU A 49 -11.65 20.84 -13.21
C LEU A 49 -11.91 20.41 -11.76
N MET A 50 -12.65 21.22 -10.98
CA MET A 50 -13.04 20.85 -9.62
C MET A 50 -13.93 19.60 -9.58
N HIS A 51 -14.82 19.44 -10.56
CA HIS A 51 -15.64 18.25 -10.70
C HIS A 51 -14.80 17.01 -11.04
N GLU A 52 -13.85 17.13 -11.97
CA GLU A 52 -12.90 16.06 -12.31
C GLU A 52 -12.08 15.64 -11.08
N LEU A 53 -11.53 16.60 -10.34
CA LEU A 53 -10.79 16.33 -9.10
C LEU A 53 -11.64 15.57 -8.08
N ARG A 54 -12.89 15.99 -7.86
CA ARG A 54 -13.82 15.32 -6.95
C ARG A 54 -14.08 13.87 -7.37
N HIS A 55 -14.07 13.57 -8.65
CA HIS A 55 -14.27 12.21 -9.15
C HIS A 55 -13.00 11.34 -9.04
N ILE A 56 -11.85 11.93 -9.36
CA ILE A 56 -10.57 11.22 -9.43
C ILE A 56 -10.01 10.91 -8.04
N GLU A 57 -10.14 11.84 -7.08
CA GLU A 57 -9.55 11.70 -5.76
C GLU A 57 -10.02 10.43 -5.02
N PRO A 58 -11.31 10.09 -4.95
CA PRO A 58 -11.76 8.81 -4.37
C PRO A 58 -11.19 7.57 -5.06
N LEU A 59 -10.99 7.62 -6.39
CA LEU A 59 -10.39 6.52 -7.13
C LEU A 59 -8.91 6.34 -6.77
N PHE A 60 -8.17 7.45 -6.66
CA PHE A 60 -6.79 7.44 -6.20
C PHE A 60 -6.66 6.84 -4.80
N ILE A 61 -7.51 7.26 -3.85
CA ILE A 61 -7.53 6.72 -2.49
C ILE A 61 -7.79 5.20 -2.51
N LYS A 62 -8.79 4.73 -3.28
CA LYS A 62 -9.09 3.29 -3.41
C LYS A 62 -7.92 2.48 -3.96
N ILE A 63 -7.23 3.00 -4.97
CA ILE A 63 -6.06 2.33 -5.58
C ILE A 63 -4.91 2.27 -4.58
N ARG A 64 -4.62 3.38 -3.88
CA ARG A 64 -3.61 3.43 -2.83
C ARG A 64 -3.91 2.42 -1.71
N ASP A 65 -5.14 2.38 -1.22
CA ASP A 65 -5.53 1.44 -0.17
C ASP A 65 -5.39 -0.02 -0.63
N ARG A 66 -5.69 -0.32 -1.91
CA ARG A 66 -5.49 -1.67 -2.48
C ARG A 66 -4.00 -2.02 -2.56
N HIS A 67 -3.17 -1.08 -3.00
CA HIS A 67 -1.71 -1.24 -3.03
C HIS A 67 -1.16 -1.56 -1.64
N ASP A 68 -1.55 -0.79 -0.62
CA ASP A 68 -1.05 -0.96 0.75
C ASP A 68 -1.50 -2.30 1.37
N ARG A 69 -2.74 -2.75 1.06
CA ARG A 69 -3.20 -4.09 1.44
C ARG A 69 -2.34 -5.19 0.82
N ILE A 70 -2.03 -5.09 -0.47
CA ILE A 70 -1.20 -6.09 -1.16
C ILE A 70 0.23 -6.11 -0.59
N LEU A 71 0.82 -4.95 -0.30
CA LEU A 71 2.14 -4.89 0.35
C LEU A 71 2.13 -5.57 1.72
N LYS A 72 1.07 -5.37 2.51
CA LYS A 72 0.87 -6.06 3.79
C LYS A 72 0.74 -7.57 3.60
N ASP A 73 -0.02 -8.02 2.60
CA ASP A 73 -0.19 -9.44 2.29
C ASP A 73 1.13 -10.10 1.88
N ILE A 74 1.95 -9.40 1.09
CA ILE A 74 3.31 -9.85 0.73
C ILE A 74 4.18 -10.00 1.98
N ALA A 75 4.16 -9.03 2.89
CA ALA A 75 4.91 -9.10 4.14
C ALA A 75 4.45 -10.27 5.02
N CYS A 76 3.13 -10.49 5.13
CA CYS A 76 2.56 -11.64 5.84
C CYS A 76 2.96 -12.97 5.19
N SER A 77 2.94 -13.06 3.86
CA SER A 77 3.38 -14.25 3.10
C SER A 77 4.85 -14.57 3.36
N LYS A 78 5.74 -13.57 3.34
CA LYS A 78 7.16 -13.75 3.73
C LYS A 78 7.30 -14.28 5.15
N SER A 79 6.50 -13.78 6.09
CA SER A 79 6.48 -14.29 7.48
C SER A 79 5.97 -15.73 7.57
N LEU A 80 4.96 -16.11 6.77
CA LEU A 80 4.46 -17.49 6.70
C LEU A 80 5.50 -18.47 6.14
N LEU A 81 6.25 -18.04 5.13
CA LEU A 81 7.28 -18.85 4.49
C LEU A 81 8.62 -18.82 5.23
N ALA A 82 8.73 -18.07 6.33
CA ALA A 82 9.95 -17.96 7.11
C ALA A 82 10.43 -19.36 7.56
N PRO A 83 11.72 -19.69 7.40
CA PRO A 83 12.26 -21.02 7.72
C PRO A 83 11.91 -21.50 9.13
N ILE A 84 11.87 -20.57 10.10
CA ILE A 84 11.54 -20.83 11.51
C ILE A 84 10.17 -21.50 11.73
N ARG A 85 9.22 -21.34 10.80
CA ARG A 85 7.89 -21.97 10.83
C ARG A 85 7.86 -23.36 10.16
N ARG A 86 8.90 -23.72 9.41
CA ARG A 86 9.02 -24.98 8.66
C ARG A 86 10.02 -25.95 9.29
N LEU A 87 10.59 -25.59 10.44
CA LEU A 87 11.53 -26.45 11.15
C LEU A 87 10.81 -27.72 11.66
N PRO A 88 11.41 -28.91 11.49
CA PRO A 88 10.94 -30.13 12.14
C PRO A 88 10.85 -29.97 13.65
N ARG A 89 9.98 -30.75 14.28
CA ARG A 89 9.75 -30.70 15.72
C ARG A 89 11.04 -30.97 16.51
N GLU A 90 11.85 -31.90 16.02
CA GLU A 90 13.12 -32.33 16.62
C GLU A 90 14.11 -31.17 16.67
N THR A 91 14.24 -30.42 15.57
CA THR A 91 15.08 -29.23 15.50
C THR A 91 14.60 -28.14 16.46
N LEU A 92 13.27 -27.96 16.59
CA LEU A 92 12.71 -27.02 17.55
C LEU A 92 13.02 -27.40 19.00
N LEU A 93 12.94 -28.69 19.34
CA LEU A 93 13.31 -29.19 20.67
C LEU A 93 14.79 -29.01 20.98
N GLN A 94 15.68 -29.18 20.00
CA GLN A 94 17.11 -28.91 20.17
C GLN A 94 17.38 -27.43 20.46
N ILE A 95 16.71 -26.52 19.75
CA ILE A 95 16.78 -25.08 20.03
C ILE A 95 16.33 -24.78 21.46
N PHE A 96 15.22 -25.39 21.89
CA PHE A 96 14.69 -25.22 23.24
C PHE A 96 15.68 -25.74 24.30
N GLY A 97 16.26 -26.92 24.09
CA GLY A 97 17.25 -27.51 24.98
C GLY A 97 18.52 -26.66 25.11
N HIS A 98 19.03 -26.10 24.02
CA HIS A 98 20.18 -25.20 24.06
C HIS A 98 19.90 -23.90 24.84
N LEU A 99 18.67 -23.38 24.76
CA LEU A 99 18.28 -22.21 25.52
C LEU A 99 18.14 -22.53 27.02
N SER A 100 17.58 -23.68 27.38
CA SER A 100 17.51 -24.13 28.78
C SER A 100 18.90 -24.33 29.40
N THR A 101 19.91 -24.77 28.62
CA THR A 101 21.27 -24.97 29.14
C THR A 101 22.11 -23.69 29.25
N GLN A 102 21.92 -22.70 28.36
CA GLN A 102 22.68 -21.44 28.38
C GLN A 102 22.07 -20.36 29.28
N SER A 103 20.79 -20.43 29.61
CA SER A 103 20.04 -19.31 30.21
C SER A 103 19.94 -19.32 31.74
N ALA A 104 20.88 -19.96 32.45
CA ALA A 104 20.86 -20.19 33.90
C ALA A 104 20.59 -18.94 34.79
N GLY A 105 20.56 -17.72 34.25
CA GLY A 105 20.23 -16.51 35.01
C GLY A 105 19.14 -15.57 34.46
N ILE A 106 18.61 -15.68 33.22
CA ILE A 106 17.83 -14.55 32.65
C ILE A 106 16.47 -14.90 32.01
N CYS A 107 16.24 -16.10 31.47
CA CYS A 107 14.94 -16.45 30.87
C CYS A 107 14.55 -17.89 31.22
N GLN A 108 13.79 -18.06 32.30
CA GLN A 108 13.38 -19.37 32.81
C GLN A 108 12.47 -20.12 31.82
N GLY A 109 13.08 -20.93 30.97
CA GLY A 109 12.47 -22.03 30.23
C GLY A 109 11.92 -21.71 28.83
N PRO A 110 11.54 -22.74 28.06
CA PRO A 110 11.25 -22.66 26.63
C PRO A 110 10.03 -21.78 26.30
N TRP A 111 9.21 -21.45 27.30
CA TRP A 111 7.98 -20.68 27.17
C TRP A 111 8.21 -19.27 26.63
N VAL A 112 9.38 -18.69 26.85
CA VAL A 112 9.77 -17.39 26.27
C VAL A 112 9.74 -17.40 24.74
N LEU A 113 9.97 -18.57 24.14
CA LEU A 113 9.94 -18.75 22.69
C LEU A 113 8.50 -18.95 22.16
N GLY A 114 7.52 -19.06 23.06
CA GLY A 114 6.10 -19.09 22.73
C GLY A 114 5.57 -17.77 22.13
N HIS A 115 6.37 -16.71 22.12
CA HIS A 115 6.09 -15.46 21.40
C HIS A 115 6.39 -15.54 19.90
N VAL A 116 7.19 -16.51 19.43
CA VAL A 116 7.58 -16.65 18.01
C VAL A 116 6.38 -17.01 17.13
N CYS A 117 5.63 -18.06 17.50
CA CYS A 117 4.36 -18.42 16.86
C CYS A 117 3.55 -19.40 17.73
N SER A 118 2.31 -19.68 17.31
CA SER A 118 1.41 -20.61 18.02
C SER A 118 1.95 -22.04 18.06
N THR A 119 2.64 -22.52 17.03
CA THR A 119 3.27 -23.86 17.00
C THR A 119 4.36 -23.98 18.06
N TRP A 120 5.26 -23.01 18.13
CA TRP A 120 6.33 -22.97 19.13
C TRP A 120 5.76 -22.93 20.56
N ARG A 121 4.71 -22.12 20.77
CA ARG A 121 3.97 -22.06 22.03
C ARG A 121 3.34 -23.40 22.42
N LYS A 122 2.74 -24.11 21.47
CA LYS A 122 2.17 -25.45 21.71
C LYS A 122 3.27 -26.43 22.12
N ILE A 123 4.36 -26.50 21.36
CA ILE A 123 5.46 -27.43 21.64
C ILE A 123 6.09 -27.15 23.00
N SER A 124 6.39 -25.89 23.32
CA SER A 124 6.93 -25.50 24.62
C SER A 124 6.03 -25.91 25.78
N ARG A 125 4.70 -25.83 25.62
CA ARG A 125 3.74 -26.24 26.65
C ARG A 125 3.53 -27.75 26.73
N SER A 126 3.70 -28.46 25.62
CA SER A 126 3.54 -29.93 25.54
C SER A 126 4.77 -30.70 26.03
N CYS A 127 5.89 -30.02 26.26
CA CYS A 127 7.12 -30.64 26.75
C CYS A 127 7.48 -30.08 28.14
N PRO A 128 6.88 -30.62 29.21
CA PRO A 128 7.17 -30.18 30.59
C PRO A 128 8.57 -30.55 31.09
N SER A 129 9.31 -31.40 30.36
CA SER A 129 10.68 -31.82 30.67
C SER A 129 11.78 -30.96 30.04
N LEU A 130 11.40 -29.86 29.35
CA LEU A 130 12.31 -28.91 28.71
C LEU A 130 12.57 -27.68 29.60
#